data_AF-A0A0D2LP41-F1
#
_entry.id   AF-A0A0D2LP41-F1
#
_cell.length_a   1.000
_cell.length_b   1.000
_cell.length_c   1.000
_cell.angle_alpha   90.00
_cell.angle_beta   90.00
_cell.angle_gamma   90.00
#
_symmetry.space_group_name_H-M   'P 1'
#
loop_
_entity.id
_entity.type
_entity.pdbx_description
1 polymer ?
#
loop_
_entity_poly.entity_id
_entity_poly.type
_entity_poly.pdbx_seq_one_letter_code
_entity_poly.pdbx_strand_id
1 'polypeptide(L)'
;MALVEDTAWHPVMPEVMEKWSPTQAAVWKFVLGSPLKCFASIGHWLIWHFDLGKYTEKQRPRVLVSLAAVAAFGLIALPTLTYFTGFEGLVKY
;
A
#
# COMPACT_ATOMS: atom_id res chain seq x y z
N MET A 1 4.32 1.32 23.09
CA MET A 1 3.20 0.56 22.49
C MET A 1 3.81 -0.47 21.56
N ALA A 2 3.60 -1.75 21.84
CA ALA A 2 4.04 -2.83 20.96
C ALA A 2 3.15 -2.86 19.70
N LEU A 3 3.73 -3.18 18.55
CA LEU A 3 3.00 -3.35 17.29
C LEU A 3 1.96 -4.46 17.49
N VAL A 4 0.67 -4.14 17.31
CA VAL A 4 -0.40 -5.12 17.16
C VAL A 4 -0.05 -5.94 15.92
N GLU A 5 0.45 -7.16 16.10
CA GLU A 5 0.97 -8.10 15.09
C GLU A 5 1.80 -7.46 13.97
N ASP A 6 3.09 -7.82 13.87
CA ASP A 6 4.04 -7.38 12.83
C ASP A 6 3.64 -7.85 11.42
N THR A 7 2.49 -7.37 10.95
CA THR A 7 2.00 -7.51 9.60
C THR A 7 2.16 -6.14 8.95
N ALA A 8 2.61 -6.14 7.69
CA ALA A 8 2.67 -4.92 6.90
C ALA A 8 1.28 -4.27 6.70
N TRP A 9 0.20 -4.90 7.16
CA TRP A 9 -1.17 -4.46 6.93
C TRP A 9 -1.69 -3.65 8.13
N HIS A 10 -2.00 -2.37 7.90
CA HIS A 10 -2.61 -1.48 8.92
C HIS A 10 -4.01 -1.02 8.49
N PRO A 11 -5.04 -1.88 8.57
CA PRO A 11 -6.37 -1.52 8.12
C PRO A 11 -6.97 -0.44 9.04
N VAL A 12 -7.95 0.28 8.52
CA VAL A 12 -8.82 1.11 9.37
C VAL A 12 -9.68 0.15 10.18
N MET A 13 -9.40 0.06 11.48
CA MET A 13 -10.12 -0.84 12.39
C MET A 13 -11.55 -0.33 12.67
N PRO A 14 -12.51 -1.21 12.97
CA PRO A 14 -13.89 -0.82 13.28
C PRO A 14 -13.98 0.26 14.36
N GLU A 15 -13.15 0.17 15.41
CA GLU A 15 -13.14 1.11 16.55
C GLU A 15 -12.66 2.50 16.14
N VAL A 16 -11.89 2.61 15.05
CA VAL A 16 -11.50 3.89 14.45
C VAL A 16 -12.68 4.47 13.67
N MET A 17 -13.40 3.65 12.90
CA MET A 17 -14.58 4.08 12.15
C MET A 17 -15.76 4.47 13.06
N GLU A 18 -15.90 3.86 14.23
CA GLU A 18 -16.92 4.21 15.22
C GLU A 18 -16.82 5.66 15.71
N LYS A 19 -15.62 6.24 15.64
CA LYS A 19 -15.36 7.64 16.03
C LYS A 19 -15.60 8.64 14.91
N TRP A 20 -15.89 8.17 13.69
CA TRP A 20 -16.08 9.02 12.53
C TRP A 20 -17.52 9.54 12.44
N SER A 21 -17.70 10.66 11.74
CA SER A 21 -19.05 11.12 11.42
C SER A 21 -19.77 10.12 10.49
N PRO A 22 -21.11 10.09 10.48
CA PRO A 22 -21.87 9.21 9.59
C PRO A 22 -21.48 9.38 8.11
N THR A 23 -21.18 10.61 7.69
CA THR A 23 -20.72 10.90 6.32
C THR A 23 -19.34 10.31 6.03
N GLN A 24 -18.38 10.46 6.93
CA GLN A 24 -17.04 9.88 6.77
C GLN A 24 -17.09 8.36 6.67
N ALA A 25 -17.85 7.72 7.56
CA ALA A 25 -18.05 6.27 7.53
C ALA A 25 -18.74 5.81 6.24
N ALA A 26 -19.74 6.54 5.74
CA ALA A 26 -20.44 6.22 4.50
C ALA A 26 -19.52 6.34 3.27
N VAL A 27 -18.76 7.43 3.17
CA VAL A 27 -17.78 7.63 2.08
C VAL A 27 -16.73 6.53 2.10
N TRP A 28 -16.20 6.19 3.26
CA TRP A 28 -15.20 5.13 3.37
C TRP A 28 -15.74 3.76 2.97
N LYS A 29 -16.95 3.40 3.42
CA LYS A 29 -17.62 2.17 2.99
C LYS A 29 -17.84 2.13 1.47
N PHE A 30 -18.21 3.26 0.86
CA PHE A 30 -18.34 3.36 -0.60
C PHE A 30 -17.00 3.16 -1.33
N VAL A 31 -15.93 3.79 -0.85
CA VAL A 31 -14.58 3.61 -1.41
C VAL A 31 -14.17 2.14 -1.34
N LEU A 32 -14.33 1.50 -0.18
CA LEU A 32 -14.01 0.08 0.01
C LEU A 32 -14.90 -0.86 -0.81
N GLY A 33 -16.17 -0.49 -1.03
CA GLY A 33 -17.14 -1.26 -1.82
C GLY A 33 -17.04 -1.07 -3.33
N SER A 34 -16.14 -0.21 -3.83
CA SER A 34 -16.00 0.11 -5.25
C SER A 34 -14.58 -0.16 -5.76
N PRO A 35 -14.33 -0.12 -7.09
CA PRO A 35 -12.98 -0.18 -7.64
C PRO A 35 -12.03 0.90 -7.11
N LEU A 36 -12.57 1.96 -6.49
CA LEU A 36 -11.76 3.00 -5.85
C LEU A 36 -10.88 2.47 -4.71
N LYS A 37 -11.22 1.30 -4.14
CA LYS A 37 -10.38 0.62 -3.15
C LYS A 37 -8.96 0.35 -3.64
N CYS A 38 -8.74 0.22 -4.95
CA CYS A 38 -7.39 0.09 -5.52
C CYS A 38 -6.55 1.34 -5.25
N PHE A 39 -7.13 2.53 -5.43
CA PHE A 39 -6.47 3.79 -5.10
C PHE A 39 -6.30 3.96 -3.59
N ALA A 40 -7.27 3.52 -2.79
CA ALA A 40 -7.13 3.51 -1.33
C ALA A 40 -5.96 2.61 -0.88
N SER A 41 -5.74 1.48 -1.55
CA SER A 41 -4.60 0.59 -1.32
C SER A 41 -3.26 1.26 -1.66
N ILE A 42 -3.18 1.99 -2.77
CA ILE A 42 -2.00 2.79 -3.12
C ILE A 42 -1.73 3.86 -2.06
N GLY A 43 -2.77 4.59 -1.63
CA GLY A 43 -2.66 5.58 -0.56
C GLY A 43 -2.17 4.98 0.76
N HIS A 44 -2.67 3.80 1.13
CA HIS A 44 -2.21 3.05 2.30
C HIS A 44 -0.69 2.78 2.24
N TRP A 45 -0.20 2.29 1.09
CA TRP A 45 1.23 2.05 0.89
C TRP A 45 2.04 3.34 1.04
N LEU A 46 1.61 4.42 0.39
CA LEU A 46 2.31 5.71 0.46
C LEU A 46 2.41 6.25 1.89
N ILE A 47 1.32 6.14 2.65
CA ILE A 47 1.27 6.64 4.04
C ILE A 47 2.11 5.79 4.98
N TRP A 48 2.07 4.46 4.86
CA TRP A 48 2.64 3.55 5.86
C TRP A 48 3.99 2.96 5.50
N HIS A 49 4.32 2.81 4.21
CA HIS A 49 5.51 2.10 3.75
C HIS A 49 6.55 2.98 3.07
N PHE A 50 6.11 4.06 2.41
CA PHE A 50 7.02 4.98 1.71
C PHE A 50 7.43 6.20 2.55
N ASP A 51 6.84 6.39 3.73
CA ASP A 51 7.23 7.45 4.65
C ASP A 51 8.39 7.00 5.56
N LEU A 52 9.60 7.42 5.21
CA LEU A 52 10.82 7.15 6.00
C LEU A 52 10.77 7.73 7.43
N GLY A 53 9.89 8.71 7.69
CA GLY A 53 9.66 9.28 9.01
C GLY A 53 9.02 8.31 10.01
N LYS A 54 8.37 7.24 9.52
CA LYS A 54 7.78 6.20 10.36
C LYS A 54 8.78 5.14 10.84
N TYR A 55 10.02 5.20 10.34
CA TYR A 55 11.06 4.24 10.67
C TYR A 55 12.16 4.85 11.53
N THR A 56 12.61 4.09 12.52
CA THR A 56 13.79 4.45 13.32
C THR A 56 15.04 4.46 12.45
N GLU A 57 16.07 5.21 12.85
CA GLU A 57 17.34 5.28 12.11
C GLU A 57 17.97 3.90 11.86
N LYS A 58 17.82 2.96 12.81
CA LYS A 58 18.31 1.59 12.68
C LYS A 58 17.55 0.76 11.63
N GLN A 59 16.28 1.08 11.37
CA GLN A 59 15.45 0.39 10.38
C GLN A 59 15.63 0.93 8.97
N ARG A 60 15.92 2.23 8.82
CA ARG A 60 16.02 2.91 7.52
C ARG A 60 16.90 2.20 6.49
N PRO A 61 18.11 1.70 6.81
CA PRO A 61 18.93 1.00 5.82
C PRO A 61 18.23 -0.21 5.19
N ARG A 62 17.47 -0.98 5.97
CA ARG A 62 16.73 -2.15 5.48
C ARG A 62 15.51 -1.74 4.65
N VAL A 63 14.79 -0.72 5.11
CA VAL A 63 13.62 -0.19 4.40
C VAL A 63 14.01 0.35 3.03
N LEU A 64 15.14 1.06 2.93
CA LEU A 64 15.65 1.58 1.66
C LEU A 64 15.96 0.45 0.65
N VAL A 65 16.44 -0.71 1.10
CA VAL A 65 16.62 -1.88 0.23
C VAL A 65 15.28 -2.36 -0.31
N SER A 66 14.26 -2.48 0.54
CA SER A 66 12.91 -2.87 0.11
C SER A 66 12.31 -1.86 -0.88
N LEU A 67 12.45 -0.56 -0.61
CA LEU A 67 11.96 0.50 -1.50
C LEU A 67 12.70 0.49 -2.85
N ALA A 68 14.01 0.26 -2.85
CA ALA A 68 14.80 0.10 -4.07
C ALA A 68 14.34 -1.13 -4.87
N ALA A 69 14.07 -2.25 -4.21
CA ALA A 69 13.55 -3.46 -4.87
C ALA A 69 12.18 -3.24 -5.51
N VAL A 70 11.25 -2.58 -4.79
CA VAL A 70 9.92 -2.24 -5.33
C VAL A 70 10.04 -1.28 -6.52
N ALA A 71 10.90 -0.27 -6.43
CA ALA A 71 11.15 0.66 -7.53
C ALA A 71 11.75 -0.05 -8.75
N ALA A 72 12.74 -0.94 -8.54
CA ALA A 72 13.33 -1.74 -9.61
C ALA A 72 12.29 -2.66 -10.27
N PHE A 73 11.43 -3.31 -9.49
CA PHE A 73 10.35 -4.14 -10.04
C PHE A 73 9.38 -3.30 -10.89
N GLY A 74 8.94 -2.15 -10.37
CA GLY A 74 7.99 -1.27 -11.06
C GLY A 74 8.56 -0.61 -12.32
N LEU A 75 9.84 -0.22 -12.31
CA LEU A 75 10.47 0.52 -13.40
C LEU A 75 11.24 -0.36 -14.39
N ILE A 76 11.60 -1.59 -14.00
CA ILE A 76 12.37 -2.51 -14.85
C ILE A 76 11.55 -3.75 -15.13
N ALA A 77 11.16 -4.52 -14.12
CA ALA A 77 10.52 -5.83 -14.34
C ALA A 77 9.17 -5.70 -15.06
N LEU A 78 8.29 -4.80 -14.62
CA LEU A 78 6.97 -4.60 -15.25
C LEU A 78 7.07 -4.07 -16.69
N PRO A 79 7.87 -3.03 -17.02
CA PRO A 79 8.08 -2.61 -18.39
C PRO A 79 8.73 -3.69 -19.25
N THR A 80 9.71 -4.42 -18.71
CA THR A 80 10.37 -5.52 -19.43
C THR A 80 9.38 -6.62 -19.78
N LEU A 81 8.57 -7.07 -18.81
CA LEU A 81 7.50 -8.04 -19.05
C LEU A 81 6.55 -7.52 -20.13
N THR A 82 6.04 -6.30 -19.97
CA THR A 82 5.13 -5.67 -20.94
C THR A 82 5.73 -5.58 -22.33
N TYR A 83 7.01 -5.27 -22.46
CA TYR A 83 7.72 -5.20 -23.73
C TYR A 83 7.76 -6.54 -24.46
N PHE A 84 8.02 -7.64 -23.75
CA PHE A 84 8.15 -8.97 -24.35
C PHE A 84 6.82 -9.72 -24.52
N THR A 85 5.81 -9.44 -23.68
CA THR A 85 4.55 -10.21 -23.66
C THR A 85 3.31 -9.39 -23.96
N GLY A 86 3.44 -8.07 -24.13
CA GLY A 86 2.32 -7.14 -24.15
C GLY A 86 1.61 -7.04 -22.79
N PHE A 87 0.53 -6.24 -22.75
CA PHE A 87 -0.29 -6.06 -21.53
C PHE A 87 -0.99 -7.34 -21.07
N GLU A 88 -1.24 -8.31 -21.96
CA GLU A 88 -1.81 -9.62 -21.57
C GLU A 88 -0.91 -10.33 -20.56
N GLY A 89 0.41 -10.25 -20.73
CA GLY A 89 1.34 -10.87 -19.81
C GLY A 89 1.33 -10.27 -18.41
N LEU A 90 0.92 -8.99 -18.23
CA LEU A 90 0.73 -8.40 -16.90
C LEU A 90 -0.47 -8.97 -16.14
N VAL A 91 -1.46 -9.51 -16.85
CA VAL A 91 -2.68 -10.07 -16.25
C VAL A 91 -2.54 -11.57 -16.04
N LYS A 92 -1.76 -12.24 -16.90
CA LYS A 92 -1.63 -13.70 -16.95
C LYS A 92 -0.54 -14.26 -16.05
N TYR A 93 0.53 -13.52 -15.82
CA TYR A 93 1.69 -13.94 -15.01
C TYR A 93 1.81 -13.06 -13.77
#